data_AF-A0A8D5U870-F1
#
_entry.id   AF-A0A8D5U870-F1
#
_cell.length_a   1.000
_cell.length_b   1.000
_cell.length_c   1.000
_cell.angle_alpha   90.00
_cell.angle_beta   90.00
_cell.angle_gamma   90.00
#
_symmetry.space_group_name_H-M   'P 1'
#
loop_
_entity.id
_entity.type
_entity.pdbx_description
1 polymer ?
#
loop_
_entity_poly.entity_id
_entity_poly.type
_entity_poly.pdbx_seq_one_letter_code
_entity_poly.pdbx_strand_id
1 'polypeptide(L)'
;MANEGKIIIGICNGFQILVESGLLEGALLPNLNLRFVSRWVYLKVGRKDTVLTRGLEKEIIKMPIAHSEGRYYHNDPSRAERFAVLYYVGPKGEVDEKYNPNGSLLNIASIANEEGNIIGMMPHPERASFKLTSPDGETDGLLLFRGLKKW
;
A
#
# COMPACT_ATOMS: atom_id res chain seq x y z
N MET A 1 -22.24 -3.36 -1.31
CA MET A 1 -20.96 -4.06 -1.05
C MET A 1 -20.08 -3.30 -0.06
N ALA A 2 -19.57 -2.11 -0.42
CA ALA A 2 -18.78 -1.27 0.49
C ALA A 2 -19.54 -0.91 1.79
N ASN A 3 -20.78 -0.41 1.63
CA ASN A 3 -21.67 -0.05 2.76
C ASN A 3 -22.21 -1.26 3.56
N GLU A 4 -21.92 -2.49 3.13
CA GLU A 4 -22.29 -3.72 3.85
C GLU A 4 -21.12 -4.24 4.71
N GLY A 5 -20.01 -3.48 4.83
CA GLY A 5 -18.83 -3.87 5.60
C GLY A 5 -18.01 -4.99 4.96
N LYS A 6 -18.24 -5.32 3.68
CA LYS A 6 -17.48 -6.36 2.97
C LYS A 6 -16.03 -5.92 2.75
N ILE A 7 -15.13 -6.88 2.79
CA ILE A 7 -13.71 -6.65 2.54
C ILE A 7 -13.48 -6.43 1.04
N ILE A 8 -12.79 -5.36 0.67
CA ILE A 8 -12.41 -5.05 -0.71
C ILE A 8 -10.91 -4.69 -0.72
N ILE A 9 -10.13 -5.38 -1.55
CA ILE A 9 -8.69 -5.14 -1.66
C ILE A 9 -8.34 -4.89 -3.13
N GLY A 10 -7.82 -3.70 -3.41
CA GLY A 10 -7.29 -3.30 -4.70
C GLY A 10 -5.77 -3.30 -4.71
N ILE A 11 -5.15 -4.15 -5.52
CA ILE A 11 -3.69 -4.26 -5.65
C ILE A 11 -3.26 -3.72 -7.02
N CYS A 12 -2.28 -2.81 -7.03
CA CYS A 12 -1.75 -2.13 -8.21
C CYS A 12 -2.89 -1.54 -9.06
N ASN A 13 -3.22 -2.12 -10.21
CA ASN A 13 -4.35 -1.68 -11.04
C ASN A 13 -5.69 -1.73 -10.27
N GLY A 14 -5.85 -2.64 -9.32
CA GLY A 14 -7.03 -2.68 -8.46
C GLY A 14 -7.16 -1.42 -7.61
N PHE A 15 -6.05 -0.84 -7.13
CA PHE A 15 -6.09 0.41 -6.38
C PHE A 15 -6.56 1.57 -7.26
N GLN A 16 -6.05 1.65 -8.49
CA GLN A 16 -6.49 2.65 -9.47
C GLN A 16 -8.01 2.57 -9.67
N ILE A 17 -8.56 1.37 -9.86
CA ILE A 17 -10.02 1.17 -10.00
C ILE A 17 -10.78 1.63 -8.75
N LEU A 18 -10.28 1.37 -7.54
CA LEU A 18 -10.97 1.78 -6.31
C LEU A 18 -11.03 3.30 -6.16
N VAL A 19 -10.00 4.01 -6.60
CA VAL A 19 -9.97 5.47 -6.57
C VAL A 19 -10.88 6.05 -7.66
N GLU A 20 -10.79 5.55 -8.90
CA GLU A 20 -11.64 6.00 -10.01
C GLU A 20 -13.13 5.70 -9.80
N SER A 21 -13.45 4.66 -9.04
CA SER A 21 -14.83 4.33 -8.66
C SER A 21 -15.36 5.14 -7.46
N GLY A 22 -14.52 5.97 -6.83
CA GLY A 22 -14.87 6.74 -5.63
C GLY A 22 -15.01 5.91 -4.36
N LEU A 23 -14.57 4.65 -4.35
CA LEU A 23 -14.52 3.81 -3.15
C LEU A 23 -13.35 4.17 -2.23
N LEU A 24 -12.31 4.79 -2.78
CA LEU A 24 -11.20 5.37 -2.04
C LEU A 24 -10.95 6.80 -2.53
N GLU A 25 -10.50 7.66 -1.64
CA GLU A 25 -10.22 9.06 -1.96
C GLU A 25 -8.85 9.23 -2.65
N GLY A 26 -8.70 10.30 -3.42
CA GLY A 26 -7.44 10.69 -4.09
C GLY A 26 -7.41 10.40 -5.58
N ALA A 27 -6.21 10.26 -6.12
CA ALA A 27 -5.94 9.90 -7.52
C ALA A 27 -4.60 9.17 -7.64
N LEU A 28 -4.47 8.30 -8.64
CA LEU A 28 -3.19 7.67 -9.00
C LEU A 28 -2.71 8.26 -10.32
N LEU A 29 -1.57 8.95 -10.27
CA LEU A 29 -1.00 9.68 -11.40
C LEU A 29 0.22 8.92 -11.98
N PRO A 30 0.68 9.29 -13.19
CA PRO A 30 1.98 8.88 -13.69
C PRO A 30 3.09 9.17 -12.66
N ASN A 31 4.02 8.23 -12.54
CA ASN A 31 5.21 8.37 -11.70
C ASN A 31 5.98 9.65 -12.10
N LEU A 32 6.61 10.35 -11.15
CA LEU A 32 7.33 11.62 -11.43
C LEU A 32 8.42 11.48 -12.51
N ASN A 33 9.07 10.32 -12.58
CA ASN A 33 10.12 10.04 -13.57
C ASN A 33 9.57 9.56 -14.92
N LEU A 34 8.24 9.46 -15.08
CA LEU A 34 7.53 8.99 -16.28
C LEU A 34 8.00 7.61 -16.78
N ARG A 35 8.51 6.77 -15.88
CA ARG A 35 8.99 5.42 -16.19
C ARG A 35 8.24 4.37 -15.40
N PHE A 36 8.11 3.20 -16.00
CA PHE A 36 7.69 2.00 -15.28
C PHE A 36 8.76 1.63 -14.25
N VAL A 37 8.34 1.38 -13.00
CA VAL A 37 9.23 0.96 -11.91
C VAL A 37 8.85 -0.45 -11.50
N SER A 38 9.83 -1.35 -11.55
CA SER A 38 9.74 -2.72 -11.02
C SER A 38 10.93 -3.00 -10.12
N ARG A 39 10.71 -2.97 -8.80
CA ARG A 39 11.75 -3.20 -7.79
C ARG A 39 11.14 -3.63 -6.46
N TRP A 40 11.99 -4.10 -5.56
CA TRP A 40 11.62 -4.31 -4.16
C TRP A 40 11.78 -3.00 -3.38
N VAL A 41 10.83 -2.72 -2.50
CA VAL A 41 10.81 -1.54 -1.64
C VAL A 41 10.57 -1.94 -0.19
N TYR A 42 11.00 -1.08 0.73
CA TYR A 42 10.64 -1.18 2.14
C TYR A 42 9.44 -0.29 2.41
N LEU A 43 8.55 -0.78 3.27
CA LEU A 43 7.30 -0.12 3.62
C LEU A 43 7.16 -0.10 5.14
N LYS A 44 6.81 1.06 5.69
CA LYS A 44 6.47 1.19 7.10
C LYS A 44 4.95 1.11 7.26
N VAL A 45 4.50 0.35 8.25
CA VAL A 45 3.09 0.27 8.63
C VAL A 45 2.70 1.54 9.38
N GLY A 46 1.81 2.33 8.79
CA GLY A 46 1.28 3.56 9.36
C GLY A 46 0.05 3.36 10.23
N ARG A 47 -0.85 2.52 9.74
CA ARG A 47 -2.17 2.28 10.33
C ARG A 47 -2.34 0.79 10.61
N LYS A 48 -2.72 0.41 11.84
CA LYS A 48 -2.79 -1.00 12.32
C LYS A 48 -4.20 -1.53 12.58
N ASP A 49 -5.23 -0.73 12.34
CA ASP A 49 -6.64 -1.05 12.52
C ASP A 49 -7.35 -1.45 11.21
N THR A 50 -6.60 -1.73 10.15
CA THR A 50 -7.17 -2.15 8.85
C THR A 50 -7.24 -3.68 8.71
N VAL A 51 -8.06 -4.16 7.77
CA VAL A 51 -8.21 -5.60 7.48
C VAL A 51 -6.88 -6.32 7.15
N LEU A 52 -5.88 -5.61 6.62
CA LEU A 52 -4.57 -6.21 6.29
C LEU A 52 -3.48 -5.99 7.34
N THR A 53 -3.61 -4.98 8.20
CA THR A 53 -2.56 -4.64 9.17
C THR A 53 -2.93 -4.98 10.61
N ARG A 54 -4.17 -5.40 10.87
CA ARG A 54 -4.63 -5.80 12.21
C ARG A 54 -3.84 -6.97 12.78
N GLY A 55 -3.19 -6.70 13.91
CA GLY A 55 -2.36 -7.67 14.61
C GLY A 55 -1.08 -8.05 13.87
N LEU A 56 -0.60 -7.17 12.98
CA LEU A 56 0.73 -7.24 12.41
C LEU A 56 1.74 -6.65 13.41
N GLU A 57 2.69 -7.49 13.84
CA GLU A 57 3.74 -7.08 14.78
C GLU A 57 4.91 -6.38 14.07
N LYS A 58 5.16 -6.74 12.81
CA LYS A 58 6.28 -6.22 12.02
C LYS A 58 5.99 -4.78 11.57
N GLU A 59 6.86 -3.84 11.93
CA GLU A 59 6.73 -2.41 11.60
C GLU A 59 7.18 -2.08 10.17
N ILE A 60 8.20 -2.78 9.68
CA ILE A 60 8.79 -2.57 8.36
C ILE A 60 8.68 -3.87 7.58
N ILE A 61 8.00 -3.82 6.43
CA ILE A 61 7.81 -4.94 5.54
C ILE A 61 8.47 -4.67 4.18
N LYS A 62 8.80 -5.72 3.44
CA LYS A 62 9.43 -5.62 2.13
C LYS A 62 8.54 -6.23 1.06
N MET A 63 8.29 -5.49 -0.02
CA MET A 63 7.34 -5.89 -1.05
C MET A 63 7.81 -5.45 -2.44
N PRO A 64 7.47 -6.18 -3.51
CA PRO A 64 7.71 -5.74 -4.87
C PRO A 64 6.64 -4.73 -5.31
N ILE A 65 7.05 -3.79 -6.16
CA ILE A 65 6.17 -2.89 -6.92
C ILE A 65 6.37 -3.15 -8.42
N ALA A 66 5.36 -2.84 -9.23
CA ALA A 66 5.42 -2.95 -10.69
C ALA A 66 4.38 -2.02 -11.35
N HIS A 67 4.71 -0.74 -11.57
CA HIS A 67 3.76 0.24 -12.11
C HIS A 67 4.40 1.45 -12.82
N SER A 68 3.68 2.04 -13.77
CA SER A 68 3.97 3.34 -14.40
C SER A 68 3.13 4.49 -13.81
N GLU A 69 1.99 4.17 -13.21
CA GLU A 69 0.98 5.12 -12.72
C GLU A 69 0.62 4.81 -11.26
N GLY A 70 1.61 4.94 -10.38
CA GLY A 70 1.46 4.61 -8.96
C GLY A 70 1.55 5.79 -8.02
N ARG A 71 1.66 7.01 -8.54
CA ARG A 71 1.86 8.20 -7.72
C ARG A 71 0.53 8.60 -7.07
N TYR A 72 0.40 8.32 -5.78
CA TYR A 72 -0.77 8.76 -5.02
C TYR A 72 -0.77 10.27 -4.84
N TYR A 73 -1.92 10.87 -5.10
CA TYR A 73 -2.16 12.29 -4.97
C TYR A 73 -3.48 12.53 -4.24
N HIS A 74 -3.51 13.59 -3.43
CA HIS A 74 -4.69 14.12 -2.79
C HIS A 74 -4.51 15.64 -2.67
N ASN A 75 -5.60 16.40 -2.78
CA ASN A 75 -5.56 17.87 -2.69
C ASN A 75 -5.35 18.37 -1.25
N ASP A 76 -5.77 17.58 -0.26
CA ASP A 76 -5.57 17.82 1.17
C ASP A 76 -4.60 16.77 1.77
N PRO A 77 -3.33 17.14 2.06
CA PRO A 77 -2.35 16.23 2.65
C PRO A 77 -2.72 15.71 4.04
N SER A 78 -3.37 16.52 4.87
CA SER A 78 -3.78 16.10 6.22
C SER A 78 -4.89 15.07 6.15
N ARG A 79 -5.80 15.19 5.19
CA ARG A 79 -6.81 14.17 4.91
C ARG A 79 -6.20 12.90 4.33
N ALA A 80 -5.23 13.02 3.42
CA ALA A 80 -4.50 11.88 2.89
C ALA A 80 -3.79 11.06 3.96
N GLU A 81 -3.14 11.71 4.92
CA GLU A 81 -2.43 11.06 6.02
C GLU A 81 -3.37 10.21 6.90
N ARG A 82 -4.61 10.64 7.11
CA ARG A 82 -5.62 9.87 7.87
C ARG A 82 -5.94 8.52 7.23
N PHE A 83 -5.91 8.45 5.90
CA PHE A 83 -6.22 7.23 5.15
C PHE A 83 -4.99 6.35 4.92
N ALA A 84 -3.78 6.86 5.12
CA ALA A 84 -2.55 6.17 4.79
C ALA A 84 -2.32 4.92 5.66
N VAL A 85 -1.98 3.81 4.99
CA VAL A 85 -1.76 2.51 5.64
C VAL A 85 -0.31 2.09 5.58
N LEU A 86 0.34 2.27 4.42
CA LEU A 86 1.74 1.91 4.20
C LEU A 86 2.48 3.10 3.60
N TYR A 87 3.71 3.32 4.05
CA TYR A 87 4.58 4.37 3.56
C TYR A 87 5.86 3.80 2.95
N TYR A 88 6.30 4.29 1.80
CA TYR A 88 7.63 4.03 1.27
C TYR A 88 8.70 4.57 2.22
N VAL A 89 9.62 3.70 2.63
CA VAL A 89 10.69 4.02 3.57
C VAL A 89 12.00 3.34 3.17
N GLY A 90 13.07 3.70 3.85
CA GLY A 90 14.34 3.00 3.78
C GLY A 90 14.35 1.68 4.58
N PRO A 91 15.44 0.90 4.49
CA PRO A 91 15.58 -0.40 5.15
C PRO A 91 15.46 -0.34 6.68
N LYS A 92 15.69 0.82 7.29
CA LYS A 92 15.56 1.03 8.74
C LYS A 92 14.33 1.87 9.10
N GLY A 93 13.41 2.07 8.15
CA GLY A 93 12.17 2.82 8.36
C GLY A 93 12.30 4.32 8.16
N GLU A 94 13.37 4.76 7.48
CA GLU A 94 13.62 6.18 7.19
C GLU A 94 12.60 6.71 6.19
N VAL A 95 11.84 7.75 6.57
CA VAL A 95 10.91 8.42 5.67
C VAL A 95 11.68 9.52 4.93
N ASP A 96 11.98 9.27 3.66
CA ASP A 96 12.76 10.16 2.79
C ASP A 96 12.29 9.99 1.35
N GLU A 97 12.24 11.08 0.57
CA GLU A 97 11.80 11.07 -0.82
C GLU A 97 12.64 10.14 -1.71
N LYS A 98 13.90 9.88 -1.39
CA LYS A 98 14.75 8.97 -2.17
C LYS A 98 14.24 7.53 -2.17
N TYR A 99 13.47 7.14 -1.16
CA TYR A 99 12.86 5.80 -1.07
C TYR A 99 11.50 5.74 -1.76
N ASN A 100 10.90 6.89 -2.07
CA ASN A 100 9.64 7.02 -2.78
C ASN A 100 9.83 6.75 -4.29
N PRO A 101 9.35 5.60 -4.81
CA PRO A 101 9.63 5.17 -6.18
C PRO A 101 8.89 5.95 -7.26
N ASN A 102 7.76 6.55 -6.91
CA ASN A 102 6.81 7.15 -7.85
C ASN A 102 6.54 8.64 -7.56
N GLY A 103 6.96 9.14 -6.40
CA GLY A 103 6.69 10.51 -5.96
C GLY A 103 5.31 10.69 -5.33
N SER A 104 4.75 9.63 -4.73
CA SER A 104 3.49 9.70 -3.99
C SER A 104 3.55 10.77 -2.89
N LEU A 105 2.43 11.47 -2.70
CA LEU A 105 2.23 12.39 -1.58
C LEU A 105 2.56 11.70 -0.24
N LEU A 106 3.36 12.35 0.61
CA LEU A 106 3.77 11.86 1.93
C LEU A 106 4.38 10.44 1.94
N ASN A 107 4.99 10.01 0.83
CA ASN A 107 5.48 8.64 0.63
C ASN A 107 4.39 7.56 0.74
N ILE A 108 3.11 7.89 0.54
CA ILE A 108 2.02 6.93 0.68
C ILE A 108 2.08 5.86 -0.41
N ALA A 109 2.08 4.59 0.00
CA ALA A 109 2.06 3.41 -0.86
C ALA A 109 0.70 2.68 -0.86
N SER A 110 -0.10 2.91 0.18
CA SER A 110 -1.39 2.27 0.41
C SER A 110 -2.30 3.18 1.24
N ILE A 111 -3.60 3.16 0.95
CA ILE A 111 -4.63 3.82 1.75
C ILE A 111 -5.79 2.87 2.07
N ALA A 112 -6.59 3.23 3.05
CA ALA A 112 -7.85 2.58 3.37
C ALA A 112 -8.97 3.60 3.57
N ASN A 113 -10.23 3.15 3.48
CA ASN A 113 -11.38 3.93 3.96
C ASN A 113 -11.34 4.13 5.48
N GLU A 114 -12.25 4.94 6.02
CA GLU A 114 -12.34 5.20 7.46
C GLU A 114 -12.52 3.91 8.27
N GLU A 115 -13.37 3.00 7.81
CA GLU A 115 -13.67 1.74 8.50
C GLU A 115 -12.54 0.71 8.37
N GLY A 116 -11.63 0.84 7.41
CA GLY A 116 -10.48 -0.05 7.26
C GLY A 116 -10.76 -1.39 6.55
N ASN A 117 -11.96 -1.59 6.00
CA ASN A 117 -12.35 -2.79 5.22
C ASN A 117 -12.07 -2.68 3.71
N ILE A 118 -11.86 -1.48 3.20
CA ILE A 118 -11.49 -1.22 1.80
C ILE A 118 -10.06 -0.70 1.78
N ILE A 119 -9.16 -1.41 1.10
CA ILE A 119 -7.73 -1.04 1.02
C ILE A 119 -7.29 -1.03 -0.43
N GLY A 120 -6.57 0.02 -0.82
CA GLY A 120 -5.91 0.15 -2.10
C GLY A 120 -4.40 0.31 -1.91
N MET A 121 -3.60 -0.47 -2.64
CA MET A 121 -2.14 -0.42 -2.53
C MET A 121 -1.43 -0.66 -3.86
N MET A 122 -0.30 0.01 -4.07
CA MET A 122 0.57 -0.25 -5.23
C MET A 122 1.55 -1.41 -5.06
N PRO A 123 2.09 -1.70 -3.85
CA PRO A 123 2.85 -2.91 -3.60
C PRO A 123 2.05 -4.20 -3.83
N HIS A 124 2.73 -5.28 -4.21
CA HIS A 124 2.14 -6.57 -4.56
C HIS A 124 2.34 -7.62 -3.43
N PRO A 125 1.45 -7.69 -2.41
CA PRO A 125 1.54 -8.68 -1.33
C PRO A 125 1.44 -10.12 -1.82
N GLU A 126 0.68 -10.36 -2.88
CA GLU A 126 0.53 -11.67 -3.49
C GLU A 126 1.85 -12.21 -4.04
N ARG A 127 2.75 -11.31 -4.48
CA ARG A 127 4.09 -11.66 -4.99
C ARG A 127 5.13 -11.82 -3.87
N ALA A 128 4.86 -11.31 -2.67
CA ALA A 128 5.70 -11.41 -1.48
C ALA A 128 5.18 -12.44 -0.45
N SER A 129 4.30 -13.35 -0.87
CA SER A 129 3.66 -14.33 0.02
C SER A 129 4.40 -15.67 0.13
N PHE A 130 5.39 -15.92 -0.73
CA PHE A 130 6.09 -17.22 -0.80
C PHE A 130 7.59 -17.03 -0.65
N LYS A 131 8.23 -17.91 0.12
CA LYS A 131 9.69 -17.87 0.33
C LYS A 131 10.47 -17.90 -0.99
N LEU A 132 9.98 -18.66 -1.97
CA LEU A 132 10.63 -18.80 -3.28
C LEU A 132 10.55 -17.55 -4.15
N THR A 133 9.57 -16.68 -3.93
CA THR A 133 9.38 -15.45 -4.72
C THR A 133 9.99 -14.23 -4.05
N SER A 134 10.33 -14.32 -2.76
CA SER A 134 10.96 -13.25 -2.00
C SER A 134 12.49 -13.34 -2.01
N PRO A 135 13.22 -12.23 -2.26
CA PRO A 135 14.67 -12.23 -2.42
C PRO A 135 15.44 -12.57 -1.13
N ASP A 136 14.82 -12.39 0.03
CA ASP A 136 15.35 -12.70 1.36
C ASP A 136 14.68 -13.92 2.01
N GLY A 137 13.81 -14.62 1.28
CA GLY A 137 13.07 -15.77 1.81
C GLY A 137 11.97 -15.42 2.82
N GLU A 138 11.75 -14.14 3.11
CA GLU A 138 10.69 -13.66 3.99
C GLU A 138 9.32 -13.72 3.29
N THR A 139 8.23 -13.72 4.08
CA THR A 139 6.86 -13.83 3.55
C THR A 139 5.99 -12.67 3.99
N ASP A 140 6.53 -11.46 3.88
CA ASP A 140 5.90 -10.24 4.37
C ASP A 140 4.51 -9.98 3.78
N GLY A 141 4.30 -10.34 2.51
CA GLY A 141 2.98 -10.25 1.89
C GLY A 141 1.96 -11.20 2.52
N LEU A 142 2.39 -12.40 2.93
CA LEU A 142 1.52 -13.34 3.64
C LEU A 142 1.15 -12.82 5.03
N LEU A 143 2.05 -12.11 5.70
CA LEU A 143 1.75 -11.51 7.01
C LEU A 143 0.58 -10.52 6.94
N LEU A 144 0.47 -9.74 5.86
CA LEU A 144 -0.67 -8.85 5.63
C LEU A 144 -1.97 -9.66 5.45
N PHE A 145 -1.96 -10.71 4.65
CA PHE A 145 -3.16 -11.53 4.42
C PHE A 145 -3.62 -12.30 5.67
N ARG A 146 -2.77 -12.50 6.68
CA ARG A 146 -3.20 -13.07 7.97
C ARG A 146 -4.18 -12.16 8.71
N GLY A 147 -4.17 -10.85 8.44
CA GLY A 147 -5.16 -9.91 8.97
C GLY A 147 -6.60 -10.27 8.58
N LEU A 148 -6.80 -10.84 7.38
CA LEU A 148 -8.11 -11.25 6.86
C LEU A 148 -8.82 -12.28 7.74
N LYS A 149 -8.07 -13.15 8.44
CA LYS A 149 -8.65 -14.15 9.35
C LYS A 149 -9.20 -13.54 10.64
N LYS A 150 -8.83 -12.29 10.94
CA LYS A 150 -9.14 -11.59 12.19
C LYS A 150 -10.18 -10.47 12.00
N TRP A 151 -10.71 -10.31 10.78
CA TRP A 151 -11.73 -9.34 10.42
C TRP A 151 -13.11 -9.96 10.55
#